data_AF-A0AB37CLT8-F1
#
_entry.id   AF-A0AB37CLT8-F1
#
_cell.length_a   1.000
_cell.length_b   1.000
_cell.length_c   1.000
_cell.angle_alpha   90.00
_cell.angle_beta   90.00
_cell.angle_gamma   90.00
#
_symmetry.space_group_name_H-M   'P 1'
#
loop_
_entity.id
_entity.type
_entity.pdbx_description
1 polymer ?
#
loop_
_entity_poly.entity_id
_entity_poly.type
_entity_poly.pdbx_seq_one_letter_code
_entity_poly.pdbx_strand_id
1 'polypeptide(L)'
;MMKLKLINNKVTDEREKALNNKVGAECFYIMIAGTLACLVYSSFFNNGVITSNYLAFPLLIAWIWSIYRSERLSVNTFGGSGMTVLGCLLVTGLITLMIMSANYQFNHNVYHNNPLDPRYLMAWPLTYIIYAPFVFLVNWALTVLGRYEKRRLEKQLDDLENEE
;
A
#
# COMPACT_ATOMS: atom_id res chain seq x y z
N MET A 1 36.59 -18.93 -3.51
CA MET A 1 35.51 -18.69 -2.53
C MET A 1 34.55 -17.56 -2.91
N MET A 2 35.00 -16.45 -3.53
CA MET A 2 34.14 -15.32 -3.93
C MET A 2 33.04 -15.65 -4.97
N LYS A 3 33.30 -16.53 -5.95
CA LYS A 3 32.33 -16.88 -7.00
C LYS A 3 31.08 -17.62 -6.49
N LEU A 4 31.23 -18.55 -5.54
CA LEU A 4 30.09 -19.27 -4.96
C LEU A 4 29.18 -18.36 -4.12
N LYS A 5 29.78 -17.41 -3.38
CA LYS A 5 29.01 -16.43 -2.60
C LYS A 5 28.19 -15.50 -3.50
N LEU A 6 28.75 -15.07 -4.64
CA LEU A 6 28.03 -14.27 -5.65
C LEU A 6 26.91 -15.06 -6.33
N ILE A 7 27.12 -16.34 -6.63
CA ILE A 7 26.09 -17.21 -7.23
C ILE A 7 24.95 -17.42 -6.23
N ASN A 8 25.24 -17.72 -4.96
CA ASN A 8 24.22 -17.87 -3.93
C ASN A 8 23.43 -16.57 -3.71
N ASN A 9 24.10 -15.42 -3.67
CA ASN A 9 23.44 -14.12 -3.52
C ASN A 9 22.57 -13.75 -4.73
N LYS A 10 22.94 -14.21 -5.93
CA LYS A 10 22.14 -14.03 -7.15
C LYS A 10 20.91 -14.94 -7.17
N VAL A 11 21.05 -16.18 -6.72
CA VAL A 11 19.93 -17.14 -6.62
C VAL A 11 18.90 -16.68 -5.57
N THR A 12 19.35 -16.09 -4.46
CA THR A 12 18.43 -15.50 -3.47
C THR A 12 17.68 -14.29 -4.03
N ASP A 13 18.35 -13.41 -4.78
CA ASP A 13 17.73 -12.23 -5.42
C ASP A 13 16.70 -12.63 -6.50
N GLU A 14 16.99 -13.65 -7.31
CA GLU A 14 16.02 -14.18 -8.28
C GLU A 14 14.78 -14.81 -7.60
N ARG A 15 14.95 -15.47 -6.46
CA ARG A 15 13.83 -15.99 -5.66
C ARG A 15 12.99 -14.86 -5.08
N GLU A 16 13.59 -13.85 -4.45
CA GLU A 16 12.86 -12.69 -3.93
C GLU A 16 12.05 -11.99 -5.02
N LYS A 17 12.64 -11.80 -6.20
CA LYS A 17 11.95 -11.22 -7.36
C LYS A 17 10.79 -12.09 -7.85
N ALA A 18 10.96 -13.41 -7.88
CA ALA A 18 9.88 -14.34 -8.26
C ALA A 18 8.72 -14.31 -7.26
N LEU A 19 9.03 -14.27 -5.97
CA LEU A 19 8.03 -14.13 -4.92
C LEU A 19 7.31 -12.77 -5.00
N ASN A 20 8.01 -11.67 -5.25
CA ASN A 20 7.38 -10.35 -5.42
C ASN A 20 6.46 -10.31 -6.65
N ASN A 21 6.89 -10.89 -7.78
CA ASN A 21 6.06 -11.04 -8.97
C ASN A 21 4.80 -11.89 -8.69
N LYS A 22 4.91 -12.93 -7.85
CA LYS A 22 3.76 -13.74 -7.42
C LYS A 22 2.76 -12.91 -6.62
N VAL A 23 3.21 -12.11 -5.66
CA VAL A 23 2.32 -11.21 -4.90
C VAL A 23 1.65 -10.20 -5.84
N GLY A 24 2.42 -9.61 -6.75
CA GLY A 24 1.90 -8.70 -7.78
C GLY A 24 0.83 -9.35 -8.65
N ALA A 25 1.05 -10.61 -9.08
CA ALA A 25 0.06 -11.37 -9.85
C ALA A 25 -1.22 -11.64 -9.05
N GLU A 26 -1.11 -12.05 -7.77
CA GLU A 26 -2.27 -12.25 -6.89
C GLU A 26 -3.09 -10.94 -6.74
N CYS A 27 -2.42 -9.80 -6.55
CA CYS A 27 -3.08 -8.50 -6.47
C CYS A 27 -3.76 -8.11 -7.77
N PHE A 28 -3.12 -8.38 -8.91
CA PHE A 28 -3.69 -8.12 -10.23
C PHE A 28 -4.95 -8.96 -10.49
N TYR A 29 -4.95 -10.23 -10.07
CA TYR A 29 -6.15 -11.08 -10.14
C TYR A 29 -7.30 -10.53 -9.28
N ILE A 30 -7.01 -10.09 -8.06
CA ILE A 30 -8.01 -9.45 -7.17
C ILE A 30 -8.58 -8.20 -7.84
N MET A 31 -7.73 -7.38 -8.46
CA MET A 31 -8.16 -6.20 -9.19
C MET A 31 -9.07 -6.57 -10.35
N ILE A 32 -8.68 -7.48 -11.24
CA ILE A 32 -9.52 -7.90 -12.37
C ILE A 32 -10.87 -8.43 -11.87
N ALA A 33 -10.87 -9.37 -10.92
CA ALA A 33 -12.09 -9.98 -10.41
C ALA A 33 -13.01 -8.96 -9.74
N GLY A 34 -12.46 -8.09 -8.90
CA GLY A 34 -13.22 -7.04 -8.21
C GLY A 34 -13.79 -6.01 -9.18
N THR A 35 -13.02 -5.63 -10.20
CA THR A 35 -13.48 -4.67 -11.23
C THR A 35 -14.61 -5.29 -12.06
N LEU A 36 -14.48 -6.57 -12.42
CA LEU A 36 -15.52 -7.32 -13.15
C LEU A 36 -16.79 -7.47 -12.31
N ALA A 37 -16.67 -7.75 -11.01
CA ALA A 37 -17.82 -7.77 -10.10
C ALA A 37 -18.52 -6.41 -10.03
N CYS A 38 -17.76 -5.30 -9.97
CA CYS A 38 -18.32 -3.96 -9.98
C CYS A 38 -19.03 -3.64 -11.31
N LEU A 39 -18.45 -4.07 -12.44
CA LEU A 39 -19.05 -3.92 -13.77
C LEU A 39 -20.36 -4.67 -13.90
N VAL A 40 -20.39 -5.93 -13.49
CA VAL A 40 -21.60 -6.78 -13.51
C VAL A 40 -22.66 -6.15 -12.62
N TYR A 41 -22.32 -5.81 -11.37
CA TYR A 41 -23.26 -5.17 -10.46
C TYR A 41 -23.84 -3.87 -11.04
N SER A 42 -22.98 -3.01 -11.59
CA SER A 42 -23.40 -1.75 -12.20
C SER A 42 -24.32 -1.98 -13.39
N SER A 43 -24.04 -2.97 -14.24
CA SER A 43 -24.84 -3.29 -15.42
C SER A 43 -26.24 -3.78 -15.06
N PHE A 44 -26.35 -4.68 -14.08
CA PHE A 44 -27.64 -5.27 -13.69
C PHE A 44 -28.46 -4.42 -12.72
N PHE A 45 -27.81 -3.66 -11.83
CA PHE A 45 -28.48 -3.00 -10.70
C PHE A 45 -28.34 -1.48 -10.68
N ASN A 46 -27.46 -0.88 -11.50
CA ASN A 46 -27.22 0.57 -11.50
C ASN A 46 -27.26 1.19 -12.91
N ASN A 47 -28.03 0.61 -13.85
CA ASN A 47 -28.18 1.07 -15.23
C ASN A 47 -26.84 1.35 -15.96
N GLY A 48 -25.79 0.60 -15.63
CA GLY A 48 -24.46 0.75 -16.22
C GLY A 48 -23.63 1.94 -15.72
N VAL A 49 -24.09 2.68 -14.70
CA VAL A 49 -23.33 3.80 -14.13
C VAL A 49 -22.32 3.33 -13.09
N ILE A 50 -21.04 3.37 -13.43
CA ILE A 50 -19.95 3.05 -12.51
C ILE A 50 -19.48 4.35 -11.85
N THR A 51 -19.85 4.58 -10.60
CA THR A 51 -19.23 5.64 -9.79
C THR A 51 -17.81 5.23 -9.40
N SER A 52 -16.89 6.20 -9.42
CA SER A 52 -15.47 6.01 -9.05
C SER A 52 -15.30 5.36 -7.67
N ASN A 53 -16.25 5.54 -6.77
CA ASN A 53 -16.28 4.94 -5.43
C ASN A 53 -16.29 3.40 -5.47
N TYR A 54 -16.96 2.76 -6.44
CA TYR A 54 -17.02 1.30 -6.50
C TYR A 54 -15.68 0.67 -6.92
N LEU A 55 -14.93 1.36 -7.78
CA LEU A 55 -13.59 0.94 -8.21
C LEU A 55 -12.53 1.08 -7.10
N ALA A 56 -12.82 1.85 -6.06
CA ALA A 56 -11.93 1.98 -4.91
C ALA A 56 -11.90 0.70 -4.05
N PHE A 57 -12.98 -0.09 -3.99
CA PHE A 57 -13.04 -1.29 -3.15
C PHE A 57 -12.07 -2.39 -3.59
N PRO A 58 -12.01 -2.81 -4.87
CA PRO A 58 -11.01 -3.78 -5.33
C PRO A 58 -9.59 -3.32 -5.05
N LEU A 59 -9.33 -2.01 -5.20
CA LEU A 59 -8.04 -1.37 -4.96
C LEU A 59 -7.62 -1.48 -3.48
N LEU A 60 -8.54 -1.19 -2.56
CA LEU A 60 -8.30 -1.34 -1.12
C LEU A 60 -8.08 -2.81 -0.72
N ILE A 61 -8.87 -3.73 -1.27
CA ILE A 61 -8.74 -5.17 -0.98
C ILE A 61 -7.39 -5.69 -1.49
N ALA A 62 -7.00 -5.33 -2.73
CA ALA A 62 -5.72 -5.71 -3.30
C ALA A 62 -4.55 -5.12 -2.51
N TRP A 63 -4.68 -3.89 -2.01
CA TRP A 63 -3.66 -3.24 -1.20
C TRP A 63 -3.46 -3.92 0.16
N ILE A 64 -4.56 -4.23 0.86
CA ILE A 64 -4.51 -5.00 2.13
C ILE A 64 -3.93 -6.39 1.89
N TRP A 65 -4.34 -7.08 0.82
CA TRP A 65 -3.81 -8.39 0.47
C TRP A 65 -2.31 -8.33 0.19
N SER A 66 -1.85 -7.31 -0.56
CA SER A 66 -0.43 -7.11 -0.86
C SER A 66 0.41 -7.00 0.40
N ILE A 67 -0.03 -6.21 1.38
CA ILE A 67 0.68 -6.05 2.66
C ILE A 67 0.73 -7.39 3.40
N TYR A 68 -0.44 -8.00 3.64
CA TYR A 68 -0.54 -9.28 4.36
C TYR A 68 0.29 -10.39 3.71
N ARG A 69 0.23 -10.51 2.38
CA ARG A 69 0.89 -11.57 1.64
C ARG A 69 2.40 -11.39 1.61
N SER A 70 2.87 -10.15 1.47
CA SER A 70 4.30 -9.88 1.44
C SER A 70 4.96 -10.03 2.80
N GLU A 71 4.28 -9.64 3.88
CA GLU A 71 4.74 -9.96 5.24
C GLU A 71 4.86 -11.48 5.42
N ARG A 72 3.85 -12.25 5.01
CA ARG A 72 3.81 -13.71 5.18
C ARG A 72 4.92 -14.44 4.43
N LEU A 73 5.38 -13.87 3.33
CA LEU A 73 6.44 -14.43 2.51
C LEU A 73 7.82 -13.86 2.90
N SER A 74 7.88 -12.94 3.89
CA SER A 74 9.05 -12.11 4.21
C SER A 74 9.69 -11.48 2.98
N VAL A 75 8.87 -11.18 1.97
CA VAL A 75 9.30 -10.51 0.76
C VAL A 75 9.24 -9.04 1.05
N ASN A 76 10.35 -8.36 0.79
CA ASN A 76 10.42 -6.92 0.92
C ASN A 76 9.51 -6.22 -0.10
N THR A 77 8.25 -5.98 0.25
CA THR A 77 7.41 -5.02 -0.49
C THR A 77 7.94 -3.59 -0.35
N PHE A 78 8.67 -3.29 0.73
CA PHE A 78 9.21 -1.97 1.05
C PHE A 78 10.67 -2.00 1.52
N GLY A 79 11.48 -2.95 1.07
CA GLY A 79 12.92 -2.94 1.41
C GLY A 79 13.23 -3.02 2.92
N GLY A 80 12.83 -4.09 3.59
CA GLY A 80 13.50 -4.62 4.80
C GLY A 80 13.27 -3.86 6.10
N SER A 81 12.72 -2.67 6.02
CA SER A 81 12.42 -1.79 7.14
C SER A 81 11.31 -0.85 6.68
N GLY A 82 10.43 -0.42 7.59
CA GLY A 82 9.30 0.45 7.24
C GLY A 82 9.67 1.62 6.33
N MET A 83 8.68 2.19 5.64
CA MET A 83 8.89 3.35 4.78
C MET A 83 9.79 4.38 5.47
N THR A 84 10.79 4.85 4.73
CA THR A 84 11.70 5.89 5.22
C THR A 84 10.90 7.11 5.67
N VAL A 85 11.47 7.94 6.54
CA VAL A 85 10.86 9.20 6.99
C VAL A 85 10.38 10.03 5.78
N LEU A 86 11.18 10.08 4.71
CA LEU A 86 10.82 10.75 3.46
C LEU A 86 9.63 10.09 2.76
N GLY A 87 9.58 8.76 2.72
CA GLY A 87 8.41 8.02 2.22
C GLY A 87 7.14 8.37 3.00
N CYS A 88 7.20 8.42 4.34
CA CYS A 88 6.07 8.80 5.18
C CYS A 88 5.59 10.24 4.90
N LEU A 89 6.52 11.17 4.72
CA LEU A 89 6.22 12.56 4.37
C LEU A 89 5.57 12.68 2.98
N LEU A 90 6.04 11.89 2.00
CA LEU A 90 5.46 11.86 0.65
C LEU A 90 4.06 11.25 0.64
N VAL A 91 3.84 10.14 1.36
CA VAL A 91 2.50 9.53 1.47
C VAL A 91 1.54 10.46 2.20
N THR A 92 1.99 11.14 3.26
CA THR A 92 1.19 12.17 3.92
C THR A 92 0.82 13.30 2.96
N GLY A 93 1.77 13.74 2.13
CA GLY A 93 1.54 14.76 1.10
C GLY A 93 0.52 14.31 0.05
N LEU A 94 0.62 13.06 -0.39
CA LEU A 94 -0.32 12.45 -1.34
C LEU A 94 -1.74 12.35 -0.77
N ILE A 95 -1.87 11.89 0.48
CA ILE A 95 -3.16 11.85 1.20
C ILE A 95 -3.73 13.27 1.34
N THR A 96 -2.90 14.23 1.74
CA THR A 96 -3.30 15.64 1.87
C THR A 96 -3.82 16.18 0.54
N LEU A 97 -3.12 15.90 -0.57
CA LEU A 97 -3.53 16.33 -1.90
C LEU A 97 -4.89 15.75 -2.30
N MET A 98 -5.13 14.46 -2.06
CA MET A 98 -6.43 13.83 -2.34
C MET A 98 -7.56 14.45 -1.53
N ILE A 99 -7.35 14.63 -0.21
CA ILE A 99 -8.34 15.22 0.70
C ILE A 99 -8.63 16.66 0.30
N MET A 100 -7.59 17.45 0.00
CA MET A 100 -7.75 18.84 -0.40
C MET A 100 -8.45 18.97 -1.76
N SER A 101 -8.17 18.07 -2.70
CA SER A 101 -8.86 18.04 -4.00
C SER A 101 -10.35 17.76 -3.83
N ALA A 102 -10.71 16.77 -2.98
CA ALA A 102 -12.10 16.49 -2.63
C ALA A 102 -12.75 17.66 -1.87
N ASN A 103 -12.05 18.24 -0.89
CA ASN A 103 -12.52 19.38 -0.11
C ASN A 103 -12.80 20.59 -1.00
N TYR A 104 -11.95 20.87 -2.00
CA TYR A 104 -12.20 21.92 -2.98
C TYR A 104 -13.45 21.62 -3.80
N GLN A 105 -13.61 20.40 -4.32
CA GLN A 105 -14.80 20.04 -5.11
C GLN A 105 -16.11 20.19 -4.32
N PHE A 106 -16.14 19.75 -3.06
CA PHE A 106 -17.34 19.83 -2.23
C PHE A 106 -17.62 21.23 -1.69
N ASN A 107 -16.58 22.01 -1.38
CA ASN A 107 -16.70 23.31 -0.72
C ASN A 107 -16.24 24.48 -1.60
N HIS A 108 -16.22 24.34 -2.93
CA HIS A 108 -15.71 25.38 -3.85
C HIS A 108 -16.39 26.74 -3.63
N ASN A 109 -17.67 26.75 -3.23
CA ASN A 109 -18.43 27.96 -2.94
C ASN A 109 -17.88 28.72 -1.72
N VAL A 110 -17.40 28.00 -0.70
CA VAL A 110 -16.80 28.58 0.50
C VAL A 110 -15.44 29.23 0.19
N TYR A 111 -14.77 28.74 -0.86
CA TYR A 111 -13.49 29.23 -1.37
C TYR A 111 -13.65 30.20 -2.55
N HIS A 112 -14.86 30.76 -2.75
CA HIS A 112 -15.15 31.71 -3.84
C HIS A 112 -14.74 31.20 -5.24
N ASN A 113 -14.80 29.89 -5.47
CA ASN A 113 -14.34 29.23 -6.69
C ASN A 113 -12.89 29.57 -7.08
N ASN A 114 -12.08 29.98 -6.10
CA ASN A 114 -10.68 30.33 -6.27
C ASN A 114 -9.77 29.35 -5.52
N PRO A 115 -8.90 28.61 -6.22
CA PRO A 115 -7.95 27.70 -5.58
C PRO A 115 -6.85 28.43 -4.79
N LEU A 116 -6.74 29.75 -4.90
CA LEU A 116 -5.83 30.60 -4.12
C LEU A 116 -6.51 31.32 -2.96
N ASP A 117 -7.75 30.95 -2.62
CA ASP A 117 -8.43 31.51 -1.46
C ASP A 117 -7.62 31.23 -0.18
N PRO A 118 -7.35 32.24 0.67
CA PRO A 118 -6.56 32.06 1.89
C PRO A 118 -7.07 30.94 2.81
N ARG A 119 -8.39 30.71 2.85
CA ARG A 119 -9.00 29.65 3.67
C ARG A 119 -8.64 28.26 3.14
N TYR A 120 -8.67 28.10 1.82
CA TYR A 120 -8.27 26.86 1.19
C TYR A 120 -6.78 26.60 1.42
N LEU A 121 -5.92 27.62 1.23
CA LEU A 121 -4.48 27.51 1.46
C LEU A 121 -4.12 27.20 2.91
N MET A 122 -4.83 27.76 3.90
CA MET A 122 -4.62 27.45 5.32
C MET A 122 -5.04 26.02 5.69
N ALA A 123 -5.98 25.41 4.97
CA ALA A 123 -6.41 24.04 5.23
C ALA A 123 -5.34 23.00 4.83
N TRP A 124 -4.45 23.31 3.88
CA TRP A 124 -3.35 22.43 3.47
C TRP A 124 -2.40 22.06 4.63
N PRO A 125 -1.73 23.01 5.30
CA PRO A 125 -0.81 22.68 6.40
C PRO A 125 -1.53 22.04 7.58
N LEU A 126 -2.76 22.46 7.89
CA LEU A 126 -3.58 21.88 8.96
C LEU A 126 -3.86 20.39 8.70
N THR A 127 -4.32 20.06 7.50
CA THR A 127 -4.58 18.68 7.09
C THR A 127 -3.28 17.87 7.13
N TYR A 128 -2.19 18.40 6.59
CA TYR A 128 -0.91 17.71 6.60
C TYR A 128 -0.42 17.38 8.02
N ILE A 129 -0.50 18.34 8.95
CA ILE A 129 -0.07 18.16 10.35
C ILE A 129 -0.93 17.11 11.07
N ILE A 130 -2.23 17.03 10.78
CA ILE A 130 -3.12 16.03 11.38
C ILE A 130 -2.82 14.63 10.86
N TYR A 131 -2.59 14.49 9.54
CA TYR A 131 -2.40 13.17 8.92
C TYR A 131 -0.96 12.65 9.02
N ALA A 132 0.04 13.52 9.22
CA ALA A 132 1.43 13.09 9.40
C ALA A 132 1.58 12.09 10.57
N PRO A 133 1.16 12.39 11.82
CA PRO A 133 1.23 11.44 12.93
C PRO A 133 0.54 10.12 12.64
N PHE A 134 -0.63 10.16 11.97
CA PHE A 134 -1.37 8.96 11.61
C PHE A 134 -0.57 8.05 10.67
N VAL A 135 0.03 8.61 9.61
CA VAL A 135 0.87 7.85 8.67
C VAL A 135 2.09 7.25 9.37
N PHE A 136 2.72 8.00 10.28
CA PHE A 136 3.83 7.49 11.08
C PHE A 136 3.43 6.34 12.00
N LEU A 137 2.25 6.42 12.63
CA LEU A 137 1.71 5.33 13.46
C LEU A 137 1.45 4.06 12.66
N VAL A 138 0.86 4.18 11.47
CA VAL A 138 0.64 3.04 10.56
C VAL A 138 1.97 2.44 10.12
N ASN A 139 2.95 3.27 9.74
CA ASN A 139 4.29 2.79 9.36
C ASN A 139 4.99 2.04 10.52
N TRP A 140 4.86 2.55 11.75
CA TRP A 140 5.38 1.88 12.93
C TRP A 140 4.72 0.51 13.15
N ALA A 141 3.39 0.43 13.03
CA ALA A 141 2.64 -0.82 13.15
C ALA A 141 3.08 -1.87 12.11
N LEU A 142 3.21 -1.47 10.84
CA LEU A 142 3.72 -2.33 9.77
C LEU A 142 5.14 -2.83 10.05
N THR A 143 6.01 -1.97 10.59
CA THR A 143 7.38 -2.36 10.93
C THR A 143 7.40 -3.39 12.06
N VAL A 144 6.50 -3.28 13.05
CA VAL A 144 6.37 -4.26 14.14
C VAL A 144 5.87 -5.60 13.61
N LEU A 145 4.84 -5.60 12.77
CA LEU A 145 4.28 -6.81 12.15
C LEU A 145 5.32 -7.54 11.31
N GLY A 146 6.04 -6.82 10.43
CA GLY A 146 7.12 -7.39 9.64
C GLY A 146 8.23 -8.02 10.48
N ARG A 147 8.62 -7.41 11.62
CA ARG A 147 9.60 -8.01 12.54
C ARG A 147 9.08 -9.28 13.21
N TYR A 148 7.80 -9.32 13.56
CA TYR A 148 7.19 -10.48 14.19
C TYR A 148 7.15 -11.67 13.22
N GLU A 149 6.71 -11.45 11.99
CA GLU A 149 6.66 -12.50 10.98
C GLU A 149 8.05 -13.00 10.56
N LYS A 150 9.04 -12.09 10.47
CA LYS A 150 10.43 -12.49 10.23
C LYS A 150 10.95 -13.45 11.31
N ARG A 151 10.75 -13.14 12.60
CA ARG A 151 11.13 -14.04 13.71
C ARG A 151 10.42 -15.39 13.65
N ARG A 152 9.17 -15.42 13.20
CA ARG A 152 8.42 -16.67 13.03
C ARG A 152 9.02 -17.52 11.92
N LEU A 153 9.40 -16.91 10.80
CA LEU A 153 10.02 -17.62 9.67
C LEU A 153 11.43 -18.12 10.01
N GLU A 154 12.22 -17.33 10.73
CA GLU A 154 13.53 -17.75 11.25
C GLU A 154 13.39 -19.01 12.13
N LYS A 155 12.44 -19.03 13.07
CA LYS A 155 12.17 -20.24 13.88
C LYS A 155 11.75 -21.46 13.05
N GLN A 156 10.89 -21.27 12.05
CA GLN A 156 10.46 -22.37 11.18
C GLN A 156 11.61 -22.94 10.37
N LEU A 157 12.57 -22.10 9.97
CA LEU A 157 13.76 -22.53 9.26
C LEU A 157 14.71 -23.30 10.18
N ASP A 158 14.93 -22.80 11.40
CA ASP A 158 15.76 -23.48 12.41
C ASP A 158 15.19 -24.86 12.78
N ASP A 159 13.87 -24.98 12.93
CA ASP A 159 13.22 -26.27 13.21
C ASP A 159 13.41 -27.28 12.06
N LEU A 160 13.32 -26.82 10.79
CA LEU A 160 13.58 -27.64 9.61
C LEU A 160 15.04 -28.09 9.50
N GLU A 161 16.00 -27.21 9.82
CA GLU A 161 17.43 -27.54 9.77
C GLU A 161 17.86 -28.50 10.89
N ASN A 162 17.11 -28.57 12.00
CA ASN A 162 17.35 -29.52 13.08
C ASN A 162 16.68 -30.89 12.87
N GLU A 163 15.75 -31.02 11.91
CA GLU A 163 15.11 -32.29 11.54
C GLU A 163 15.88 -33.08 10.45
N GLU A 164 16.83 -32.45 9.76
CA GLU A 164 17.79 -33.08 8.82
C GLU A 164 19.07 -33.57 9.51
#